data_AF-A0A959AZU3-F1
#
_entry.id   AF-A0A959AZU3-F1
#
_cell.length_a   1.000
_cell.length_b   1.000
_cell.length_c   1.000
_cell.angle_alpha   90.00
_cell.angle_beta   90.00
_cell.angle_gamma   90.00
#
_symmetry.space_group_name_H-M   'P 1'
#
loop_
_entity.id
_entity.type
_entity.pdbx_description
1 polymer ?
#
loop_
_entity_poly.entity_id
_entity_poly.type
_entity_poly.pdbx_seq_one_letter_code
_entity_poly.pdbx_strand_id
1 'polypeptide(L)'
;MAKEKKDKHFIKKPIYPGGARALKAFVSQNLKYPAEALSHQIEGTVVIQYEIDYQGQVVAAKVISGLGYGCDEEAARLVRLLQFEVPKTRGVKVLFHKDIQIHFRLPRKKAAPSRPQTIQYSYIEKKQEPSEQQPGPEKGGGYIYTITLPG
;
A
#
# COMPACT_ATOMS: atom_id res chain seq x y z
N MET A 1 -13.69 -24.24 44.28
CA MET A 1 -14.49 -23.98 43.05
C MET A 1 -13.52 -23.61 41.93
N ALA A 2 -13.26 -24.53 41.00
CA ALA A 2 -12.30 -24.34 39.92
C ALA A 2 -12.89 -23.42 38.84
N LYS A 3 -12.20 -22.32 38.53
CA LYS A 3 -12.52 -21.45 37.39
C LYS A 3 -12.17 -22.19 36.10
N GLU A 4 -13.19 -22.73 35.44
CA GLU A 4 -13.10 -23.35 34.12
C GLU A 4 -12.68 -22.27 33.09
N LYS A 5 -11.40 -22.28 32.70
CA LYS A 5 -10.88 -21.45 31.60
C LYS A 5 -11.36 -22.04 30.27
N LYS A 6 -12.63 -21.81 29.91
CA LYS A 6 -13.18 -22.17 28.59
C LYS A 6 -12.54 -21.33 27.48
N ASP A 7 -11.61 -21.97 26.77
CA ASP A 7 -11.30 -21.84 25.33
C ASP A 7 -11.15 -20.41 24.77
N LYS A 8 -10.00 -19.79 25.06
CA LYS A 8 -9.60 -18.44 24.62
C LYS A 8 -9.53 -18.16 23.10
N HIS A 9 -9.84 -19.10 22.20
CA HIS A 9 -9.68 -18.91 20.75
C HIS A 9 -10.76 -19.60 19.88
N PHE A 10 -12.01 -19.65 20.34
CA PHE A 10 -13.06 -20.28 19.54
C PHE A 10 -13.43 -19.50 18.26
N ILE A 11 -13.34 -18.17 18.30
CA ILE A 11 -13.72 -17.28 17.19
C ILE A 11 -12.46 -16.88 16.43
N LYS A 12 -12.33 -17.39 15.20
CA LYS A 12 -11.27 -17.01 14.29
C LYS A 12 -11.66 -15.73 13.53
N LYS A 13 -10.70 -14.83 13.30
CA LYS A 13 -10.93 -13.55 12.63
C LYS A 13 -11.15 -13.72 11.13
N PRO A 14 -11.96 -12.88 10.48
CA PRO A 14 -12.11 -12.86 9.03
C PRO A 14 -10.83 -12.38 8.36
N ILE A 15 -10.44 -13.08 7.30
CA ILE A 15 -9.24 -12.80 6.52
C ILE A 15 -9.67 -12.52 5.08
N TYR A 16 -9.09 -11.51 4.43
CA TYR A 16 -9.34 -11.28 3.02
C TYR A 16 -8.61 -12.35 2.19
N PRO A 17 -9.20 -12.92 1.12
CA PRO A 17 -8.51 -13.87 0.25
C PRO A 17 -7.18 -13.28 -0.25
N GLY A 18 -6.07 -13.99 -0.01
CA GLY A 18 -4.71 -13.48 -0.33
C GLY A 18 -4.14 -12.49 0.70
N GLY A 19 -4.80 -12.31 1.83
CA GLY A 19 -4.33 -11.55 2.98
C GLY A 19 -4.36 -10.03 2.78
N ALA A 20 -3.65 -9.32 3.66
CA ALA A 20 -3.63 -7.85 3.67
C ALA A 20 -3.02 -7.25 2.39
N ARG A 21 -2.08 -7.95 1.75
CA ARG A 21 -1.45 -7.49 0.51
C ARG A 21 -2.42 -7.51 -0.66
N ALA A 22 -3.20 -8.59 -0.81
CA ALA A 22 -4.23 -8.68 -1.83
C ALA A 22 -5.34 -7.64 -1.62
N LEU A 23 -5.74 -7.40 -0.38
CA LEU A 23 -6.70 -6.34 -0.05
C LEU A 23 -6.19 -4.96 -0.51
N LYS A 24 -4.94 -4.62 -0.17
CA LYS A 24 -4.34 -3.34 -0.61
C LYS A 24 -4.26 -3.25 -2.14
N ALA A 25 -3.86 -4.34 -2.81
CA ALA A 25 -3.81 -4.38 -4.27
C ALA A 25 -5.19 -4.20 -4.89
N PHE A 26 -6.22 -4.89 -4.38
CA PHE A 26 -7.60 -4.74 -4.82
C PHE A 26 -8.08 -3.30 -4.69
N VAL A 27 -7.85 -2.68 -3.54
CA VAL A 27 -8.18 -1.26 -3.32
C VAL A 27 -7.47 -0.40 -4.36
N SER A 28 -6.14 -0.51 -4.51
CA SER A 28 -5.40 0.31 -5.47
C SER A 28 -5.81 0.09 -6.94
N GLN A 29 -6.23 -1.13 -7.31
CA GLN A 29 -6.66 -1.45 -8.68
C GLN A 29 -8.09 -0.99 -8.99
N ASN A 30 -8.98 -1.02 -8.01
CA ASN A 30 -10.39 -0.67 -8.19
C ASN A 30 -10.73 0.76 -7.77
N LEU A 31 -9.78 1.45 -7.10
CA LEU A 31 -9.95 2.83 -6.66
C LEU A 31 -9.99 3.76 -7.85
N LYS A 32 -11.15 4.42 -7.99
CA LYS A 32 -11.37 5.48 -8.96
C LYS A 32 -11.30 6.80 -8.22
N TYR A 33 -10.49 7.72 -8.74
CA TYR A 33 -10.40 9.06 -8.17
C TYR A 33 -11.58 9.89 -8.68
N PRO A 34 -12.43 10.46 -7.81
CA PRO A 34 -13.51 11.34 -8.22
C PRO A 34 -12.98 12.56 -8.98
N ALA A 35 -13.74 13.03 -9.98
CA ALA A 35 -13.36 14.21 -10.77
C ALA A 35 -13.29 15.48 -9.92
N GLU A 36 -14.20 15.63 -8.96
CA GLU A 36 -14.20 16.75 -8.02
C GLU A 36 -12.93 16.77 -7.16
N ALA A 37 -12.58 15.63 -6.55
CA ALA A 37 -11.35 15.52 -5.76
C ALA A 37 -10.08 15.75 -6.61
N LEU A 38 -10.07 15.35 -7.89
CA LEU A 38 -8.96 15.66 -8.81
C LEU A 38 -8.87 17.15 -9.13
N SER A 39 -9.99 17.79 -9.43
CA SER A 39 -10.05 19.22 -9.77
C SER A 39 -9.61 20.10 -8.59
N HIS A 40 -9.99 19.71 -7.38
CA HIS A 40 -9.63 20.40 -6.14
C HIS A 40 -8.30 19.96 -5.54
N GLN A 41 -7.58 19.04 -6.18
CA GLN A 41 -6.29 18.51 -5.70
C GLN A 41 -6.38 18.01 -4.25
N ILE A 42 -7.46 17.31 -3.92
CA ILE A 42 -7.71 16.81 -2.57
C ILE A 42 -7.00 15.49 -2.40
N GLU A 43 -6.06 15.40 -1.46
CA GLU A 43 -5.37 14.16 -1.08
C GLU A 43 -5.57 13.86 0.41
N GLY A 44 -5.45 12.59 0.78
CA GLY A 44 -5.52 12.21 2.19
C GLY A 44 -5.93 10.75 2.41
N THR A 45 -6.50 10.49 3.58
CA THR A 45 -6.93 9.14 3.98
C THR A 45 -8.38 9.17 4.42
N VAL A 46 -9.19 8.32 3.80
CA VAL A 46 -10.57 8.05 4.23
C VAL A 46 -10.56 6.83 5.12
N VAL A 47 -11.17 6.92 6.30
CA VAL A 47 -11.30 5.82 7.26
C VAL A 47 -12.75 5.36 7.29
N ILE A 48 -12.96 4.09 6.96
CA ILE A 48 -14.28 3.47 6.95
C ILE A 48 -14.31 2.34 7.96
N GLN A 49 -15.31 2.37 8.83
CA GLN A 49 -15.70 1.25 9.66
C GLN A 49 -16.76 0.43 8.92
N TYR A 50 -16.62 -0.88 8.90
CA TYR A 50 -17.54 -1.77 8.22
C TYR A 50 -17.75 -3.07 9.00
N GLU A 51 -18.88 -3.71 8.72
CA GLU A 51 -19.34 -4.89 9.40
C GLU A 51 -19.36 -6.07 8.43
N ILE A 52 -18.70 -7.16 8.80
CA ILE A 52 -18.59 -8.37 8.01
C ILE A 52 -19.47 -9.44 8.65
N ASP A 53 -20.41 -9.98 7.87
CA ASP A 53 -21.29 -11.05 8.32
C ASP A 53 -20.58 -12.43 8.35
N TYR A 54 -21.21 -13.44 8.94
CA TYR A 54 -20.65 -14.81 9.01
C TYR A 54 -20.38 -15.45 7.63
N GLN A 55 -20.98 -14.91 6.56
CA GLN A 55 -20.73 -15.31 5.18
C GLN A 55 -19.54 -14.59 4.53
N GLY A 56 -18.98 -13.58 5.21
CA GLY A 56 -17.87 -12.76 4.70
C GLY A 56 -18.28 -11.58 3.83
N GLN A 57 -19.58 -11.33 3.69
CA GLN A 57 -20.10 -10.16 3.00
C GLN A 57 -20.07 -8.94 3.93
N VAL A 58 -19.79 -7.77 3.36
CA VAL A 58 -19.91 -6.50 4.10
C VAL A 58 -21.37 -6.06 4.12
N VAL A 59 -21.98 -6.05 5.31
CA VAL A 59 -23.41 -5.71 5.48
C VAL A 59 -23.63 -4.23 5.79
N ALA A 60 -22.65 -3.59 6.44
CA ALA A 60 -22.71 -2.16 6.74
C ALA A 60 -21.34 -1.52 6.51
N ALA A 61 -21.35 -0.28 6.04
CA ALA A 61 -20.15 0.54 5.89
C ALA A 61 -20.49 1.98 6.33
N LYS A 62 -19.71 2.50 7.26
CA LYS A 62 -19.83 3.82 7.87
C LYS A 62 -18.51 4.56 7.74
N VAL A 63 -18.56 5.76 7.18
CA VAL A 63 -17.40 6.65 7.10
C VAL A 63 -17.17 7.28 8.47
N ILE A 64 -16.00 7.03 9.06
CA ILE A 64 -15.60 7.60 10.36
C ILE A 64 -14.86 8.92 10.13
N SER A 65 -13.98 8.94 9.13
CA SER A 65 -13.23 10.12 8.73
C SER A 65 -13.24 10.19 7.21
N GLY A 66 -13.88 11.24 6.69
CA GLY A 66 -14.04 11.48 5.27
C GLY A 66 -13.18 12.64 4.79
N LEU A 67 -12.91 12.66 3.49
CA LEU A 67 -12.28 13.78 2.80
C LEU A 67 -13.31 14.66 2.07
N GLY A 68 -14.52 14.16 1.84
CA GLY A 68 -15.50 14.80 0.96
C GLY A 68 -15.13 14.70 -0.53
N TYR A 69 -15.73 15.55 -1.36
CA TYR A 69 -15.45 15.65 -2.81
C TYR A 69 -15.61 14.32 -3.59
N GLY A 70 -16.53 13.46 -3.14
CA GLY A 70 -16.79 12.14 -3.72
C GLY A 70 -15.84 11.02 -3.25
N CYS A 71 -14.79 11.33 -2.49
CA CYS A 71 -13.84 10.30 -2.01
C CYS A 71 -14.51 9.31 -1.05
N ASP A 72 -15.44 9.81 -0.24
CA ASP A 72 -16.13 9.02 0.78
C ASP A 72 -17.07 7.99 0.14
N GLU A 73 -17.76 8.38 -0.93
CA GLU A 73 -18.65 7.53 -1.71
C GLU A 73 -17.88 6.45 -2.47
N GLU A 74 -16.78 6.82 -3.13
CA GLU A 74 -15.92 5.84 -3.80
C GLU A 74 -15.29 4.86 -2.80
N ALA A 75 -14.85 5.35 -1.64
CA ALA A 75 -14.33 4.50 -0.59
C ALA A 75 -15.41 3.53 -0.04
N ALA A 76 -16.64 4.01 0.20
CA ALA A 76 -17.75 3.16 0.63
C ALA A 76 -18.13 2.12 -0.42
N ARG A 77 -18.10 2.48 -1.71
CA ARG A 77 -18.32 1.56 -2.83
C ARG A 77 -17.29 0.44 -2.84
N LEU A 78 -15.99 0.76 -2.69
CA LEU A 78 -14.93 -0.24 -2.63
C LEU A 78 -15.13 -1.22 -1.48
N VAL A 79 -15.47 -0.72 -0.30
CA VAL A 79 -15.66 -1.54 0.90
C VAL A 79 -16.84 -2.51 0.74
N ARG A 80 -17.92 -2.08 0.10
CA ARG A 80 -19.08 -2.94 -0.22
C ARG A 80 -18.76 -4.06 -1.22
N LEU A 81 -17.75 -3.88 -2.07
CA LEU A 81 -17.29 -4.90 -3.02
C LEU A 81 -16.35 -5.93 -2.41
N LEU A 82 -15.92 -5.74 -1.17
CA LEU A 82 -15.03 -6.68 -0.50
C LEU A 82 -15.78 -7.92 -0.06
N GLN A 83 -15.20 -9.07 -0.38
CA GLN A 83 -15.60 -10.37 0.12
C GLN A 83 -14.49 -10.93 1.00
N PHE A 84 -14.81 -11.29 2.23
CA PHE A 84 -13.88 -11.89 3.18
C PHE A 84 -14.10 -13.39 3.30
N GLU A 85 -13.04 -14.12 3.66
CA GLU A 85 -13.13 -15.50 4.08
C GLU A 85 -13.34 -15.53 5.59
N VAL A 86 -14.52 -16.02 5.99
CA VAL A 86 -14.87 -16.22 7.39
C VAL A 86 -14.76 -17.71 7.72
N PRO A 87 -13.86 -18.09 8.63
CA PRO A 87 -13.77 -19.48 9.07
C PRO A 87 -15.06 -19.90 9.78
N LYS A 88 -15.60 -21.06 9.39
CA LYS A 88 -16.79 -21.65 9.99
C LYS A 88 -16.57 -21.84 11.50
N THR A 89 -17.28 -21.05 12.29
CA THR A 89 -17.33 -21.17 13.75
C THR A 89 -18.51 -22.11 14.08
N ARG A 90 -18.34 -23.09 14.99
CA ARG A 90 -19.25 -24.26 15.14
C ARG A 90 -20.71 -23.87 15.47
N GLY A 91 -21.48 -23.44 14.48
CA GLY A 91 -22.88 -23.03 14.59
C GLY A 91 -23.14 -21.60 15.07
N VAL A 92 -22.12 -20.77 15.31
CA VAL A 92 -22.32 -19.38 15.80
C VAL A 92 -22.18 -18.40 14.64
N LYS A 93 -23.24 -17.62 14.40
CA LYS A 93 -23.22 -16.47 13.50
C LYS A 93 -22.56 -15.31 14.23
N VAL A 94 -21.44 -14.81 13.71
CA VAL A 94 -20.67 -13.71 14.30
C VAL A 94 -20.60 -12.57 13.31
N LEU A 95 -20.94 -11.37 13.78
CA LEU A 95 -20.73 -10.12 13.06
C LEU A 95 -19.39 -9.54 13.49
N PHE A 96 -18.53 -9.19 12.52
CA PHE A 96 -17.20 -8.64 12.79
C PHE A 96 -17.15 -7.17 12.40
N HIS A 97 -16.77 -6.30 13.34
CA HIS A 97 -16.52 -4.89 13.07
C HIS A 97 -15.03 -4.69 12.76
N LYS A 98 -14.73 -4.04 11.64
CA LYS A 98 -13.36 -3.68 11.24
C LYS A 98 -13.31 -2.29 10.65
N ASP A 99 -12.12 -1.72 10.63
CA ASP A 99 -11.80 -0.49 9.92
C ASP A 99 -10.83 -0.76 8.76
N ILE A 100 -10.89 0.12 7.76
CA ILE A 100 -9.94 0.18 6.65
C ILE A 100 -9.62 1.63 6.35
N GLN A 101 -8.35 1.87 6.08
CA GLN A 101 -7.83 3.17 5.67
C GLN A 101 -7.56 3.12 4.17
N ILE A 102 -8.20 3.99 3.42
CA ILE A 102 -8.05 4.11 1.97
C ILE A 102 -7.32 5.43 1.69
N HIS A 103 -6.12 5.31 1.12
CA HIS A 103 -5.30 6.47 0.80
C HIS A 103 -5.60 6.98 -0.61
N PHE A 104 -6.09 8.20 -0.70
CA PHE A 104 -6.24 8.94 -1.95
C PHE A 104 -5.00 9.78 -2.16
N ARG A 105 -4.19 9.40 -3.16
CA ARG A 105 -2.97 10.11 -3.55
C ARG A 105 -3.14 10.63 -4.95
N LEU A 106 -2.95 11.92 -5.13
CA LEU A 106 -2.96 12.51 -6.47
C LEU A 106 -1.89 11.83 -7.32
N PRO A 107 -2.22 11.44 -8.57
CA PRO A 107 -1.18 11.05 -9.51
C PRO A 107 -0.32 12.30 -9.70
N ARG A 108 0.95 12.23 -9.27
CA ARG A 108 1.92 13.28 -9.58
C ARG A 108 1.85 13.49 -11.08
N LYS A 109 1.34 14.65 -11.51
CA LYS A 109 1.47 15.10 -12.89
C LYS A 109 2.97 15.01 -13.16
N LYS A 110 3.40 14.02 -13.96
CA LYS A 110 4.80 13.92 -14.36
C LYS A 110 5.14 15.27 -14.97
N ALA A 111 5.89 16.09 -14.25
CA ALA A 111 6.50 17.25 -14.86
C ALA A 111 7.31 16.68 -16.03
N ALA A 112 6.95 17.06 -17.26
CA ALA A 112 7.76 16.71 -18.41
C ALA A 112 9.20 17.10 -18.09
N PRO A 113 10.20 16.22 -18.36
CA PRO A 113 11.58 16.53 -18.03
C PRO A 113 12.02 17.75 -18.85
N SER A 114 12.10 18.92 -18.22
CA SER A 114 12.59 20.15 -18.86
C SER A 114 14.12 20.26 -18.84
N ARG A 115 14.86 19.17 -18.61
CA ARG A 115 16.29 19.05 -18.93
C ARG A 115 16.70 17.59 -19.13
N PRO A 116 17.52 17.26 -20.14
CA PRO A 116 18.16 15.94 -20.22
C PRO A 116 19.07 15.77 -18.99
N GLN A 117 18.82 14.72 -18.22
CA GLN A 117 19.66 14.37 -17.06
C GLN A 117 20.82 13.51 -17.55
N THR A 118 22.03 14.07 -17.56
CA THR A 118 23.26 13.28 -17.74
C THR A 118 23.48 12.43 -16.50
N ILE A 119 23.40 11.11 -16.66
CA ILE A 119 23.66 10.14 -15.60
C ILE A 119 25.18 9.95 -15.53
N GLN A 120 25.82 10.41 -14.46
CA GLN A 120 27.21 10.07 -14.15
C GLN A 120 27.25 8.80 -13.30
N TYR A 121 27.82 7.73 -13.84
CA TYR A 121 28.16 6.53 -13.08
C TYR A 121 29.56 6.68 -12.49
N SER A 122 29.69 6.57 -11.18
CA SER A 122 30.97 6.26 -10.53
C SER A 122 30.95 4.77 -10.17
N TYR A 123 31.74 3.98 -10.89
CA TYR A 123 31.98 2.61 -10.51
C TYR A 123 33.00 2.63 -9.37
N ILE A 124 32.56 2.28 -8.15
CA ILE A 124 33.48 2.02 -7.04
C ILE A 124 33.86 0.55 -7.17
N GLU A 125 35.03 0.26 -7.75
CA GLU A 125 35.58 -1.09 -7.69
C GLU A 125 35.73 -1.47 -6.20
N LYS A 126 35.04 -2.54 -5.79
CA LYS A 126 35.24 -3.18 -4.49
C LYS A 126 36.65 -3.79 -4.48
N LYS A 127 37.65 -2.97 -4.16
CA LYS A 127 38.99 -3.44 -3.85
C LYS A 127 38.93 -4.13 -2.50
N GLN A 128 39.06 -5.46 -2.50
CA GLN A 128 39.48 -6.19 -1.31
C GLN A 128 40.85 -5.61 -0.91
N GLU A 129 40.98 -5.16 0.32
CA GLU A 129 42.27 -4.81 0.93
C GLU A 129 42.88 -6.08 1.54
N PRO A 130 43.92 -6.69 0.94
CA PRO A 130 45.07 -7.12 1.71
C PRO A 130 45.84 -5.87 2.14
N SER A 131 46.22 -5.88 3.41
CA SER A 131 47.19 -5.00 4.03
C SER A 131 48.39 -4.71 3.13
N GLU A 132 48.83 -3.46 3.07
CA GLU A 132 50.27 -3.21 2.97
C GLU A 132 50.65 -1.82 3.52
N GLN A 133 51.75 -1.80 4.27
CA GLN A 133 52.48 -0.58 4.65
C GLN A 133 52.86 0.24 3.40
N GLN A 134 52.75 1.57 3.50
CA GLN A 134 53.26 2.56 2.53
C GLN A 134 54.80 2.50 2.38
N PRO A 135 55.45 3.15 1.37
CA PRO A 135 54.94 4.10 0.36
C PRO A 135 55.46 3.88 -1.09
N GLY A 136 54.88 4.57 -2.09
CA GLY A 136 55.53 4.78 -3.41
C GLY A 136 54.58 5.20 -4.54
N PRO A 137 54.99 6.07 -5.49
CA PRO A 137 54.07 6.88 -6.31
C PRO A 137 53.69 6.24 -7.67
N GLU A 138 52.70 6.87 -8.32
CA GLU A 138 52.47 6.97 -9.78
C GLU A 138 51.12 6.48 -10.36
N LYS A 139 50.36 7.49 -10.82
CA LYS A 139 49.59 7.61 -12.09
C LYS A 139 48.59 6.50 -12.47
N GLY A 140 47.31 6.89 -12.50
CA GLY A 140 46.25 6.16 -13.23
C GLY A 140 45.06 7.06 -13.52
N GLY A 141 44.97 7.59 -14.73
CA GLY A 141 43.85 8.41 -15.20
C GLY A 141 42.62 7.54 -15.54
N GLY A 142 41.45 7.95 -15.08
CA GLY A 142 40.17 7.34 -15.45
C GLY A 142 39.56 7.99 -16.68
N TYR A 143 39.03 7.19 -17.61
CA TYR A 143 38.35 7.67 -18.82
C TYR A 143 36.84 7.78 -18.58
N ILE A 144 36.23 8.87 -19.06
CA ILE A 144 34.79 9.11 -19.04
C ILE A 144 34.28 9.14 -20.48
N TYR A 145 33.26 8.35 -20.79
CA TYR A 145 32.59 8.33 -22.09
C TYR A 145 31.16 8.85 -21.96
N THR A 146 30.76 9.75 -22.85
CA THR A 146 29.38 10.22 -23.02
C THR A 146 28.89 9.79 -24.40
N ILE A 147 27.83 8.98 -24.45
CA ILE A 147 27.15 8.60 -25.70
C ILE A 147 25.82 9.37 -25.75
N THR A 148 25.66 10.19 -26.79
CA THR A 148 24.46 10.98 -27.05
C THR A 148 23.69 10.33 -28.20
N LEU A 149 22.43 9.95 -27.96
CA LEU A 149 21.55 9.42 -29.00
C LEU A 149 20.72 10.57 -29.62
N PRO A 150 20.66 10.68 -30.97
CA PRO A 150 19.84 11.69 -31.63
C PRO A 150 18.36 11.31 -31.60
N GLY A 151 17.51 12.34 -31.50
CA GLY A 151 16.04 12.23 -31.45
C GLY A 151 15.40 12.08 -32.83
#